data_AF-A0A1U7HG75-F1
#
_entry.id   AF-A0A1U7HG75-F1
#
_cell.length_a   1.000
_cell.length_b   1.000
_cell.length_c   1.000
_cell.angle_alpha   90.00
_cell.angle_beta   90.00
_cell.angle_gamma   90.00
#
_symmetry.space_group_name_H-M   'P 1'
#
loop_
_entity.id
_entity.type
_entity.pdbx_description
1 polymer ?
#
loop_
_entity_poly.entity_id
_entity_poly.type
_entity_poly.pdbx_seq_one_letter_code
_entity_poly.pdbx_strand_id
1 'polypeptide(L)'
;MCDRPEPDSLMTEFVRERSIRRTVKVLETKRKRIREELEQLIQHLDLLVPSSAASSDLLQEAIGRIGDDAFGQLLLQLMQEVK
;
A
#
# COMPACT_ATOMS: atom_id res chain seq x y z
N MET A 1 -31.04 39.65 -17.92
CA MET A 1 -30.98 38.18 -17.96
C MET A 1 -29.53 37.83 -18.28
N CYS A 2 -28.76 37.38 -17.29
CA CYS A 2 -27.40 36.89 -17.55
C CYS A 2 -27.50 35.39 -17.81
N ASP A 3 -27.45 35.01 -19.09
CA ASP A 3 -27.28 33.61 -19.48
C ASP A 3 -25.92 33.16 -18.96
N ARG A 4 -25.93 32.27 -17.96
CA ARG A 4 -24.72 31.64 -17.44
C ARG A 4 -24.33 30.60 -18.49
N PRO A 5 -23.19 30.73 -19.19
CA PRO A 5 -22.80 29.73 -20.17
C PRO A 5 -22.64 28.40 -19.43
N GLU A 6 -23.36 27.37 -19.86
CA GLU A 6 -23.18 26.03 -19.31
C GLU A 6 -21.69 25.67 -19.43
N PRO A 7 -21.07 25.15 -18.34
CA PRO A 7 -19.66 24.78 -18.40
C PRO A 7 -19.48 23.78 -19.53
N ASP A 8 -18.66 24.14 -20.51
CA ASP A 8 -18.38 23.36 -21.70
C ASP A 8 -18.09 21.91 -21.28
N SER A 9 -18.93 20.97 -21.72
CA SER A 9 -18.93 19.57 -21.22
C SER A 9 -17.53 18.94 -21.29
N LEU A 10 -16.78 19.32 -22.33
CA LEU A 10 -15.38 18.94 -22.52
C LEU A 10 -14.47 19.46 -21.40
N MET A 11 -14.62 20.72 -20.98
CA MET A 11 -13.81 21.27 -19.88
C MET A 11 -14.08 20.56 -18.56
N THR A 12 -15.32 20.15 -18.31
CA THR A 12 -15.67 19.38 -17.11
C THR A 12 -14.99 18.02 -17.12
N GLU A 13 -15.00 17.31 -18.25
CA GLU A 13 -14.30 16.03 -18.39
C GLU A 13 -12.77 16.19 -18.29
N PHE A 14 -12.18 17.25 -18.86
CA PHE A 14 -10.75 17.55 -18.71
C PHE A 14 -10.35 17.78 -17.25
N VAL A 15 -11.15 18.54 -16.50
CA VAL A 15 -10.90 18.79 -15.07
C VAL A 15 -11.02 17.50 -14.26
N ARG A 16 -12.02 16.66 -14.58
CA ARG A 16 -12.22 15.36 -13.95
C ARG A 16 -11.03 14.44 -14.21
N GLU A 17 -10.63 14.26 -15.46
CA GLU A 17 -9.49 13.42 -15.84
C GLU A 17 -8.19 13.90 -15.20
N ARG A 18 -7.94 15.21 -15.20
CA ARG A 18 -6.77 15.80 -14.53
C ARG A 18 -6.78 15.51 -13.03
N SER A 19 -7.95 15.57 -12.39
CA SER A 19 -8.11 15.28 -10.96
C SER A 19 -7.85 13.80 -10.68
N ILE A 20 -8.40 12.90 -11.50
CA ILE A 20 -8.15 11.46 -11.40
C ILE A 20 -6.65 11.16 -11.51
N ARG A 21 -5.96 11.68 -12.54
CA ARG A 21 -4.52 11.45 -12.73
C ARG A 21 -3.69 11.94 -11.55
N ARG A 22 -4.04 13.10 -10.98
CA ARG A 22 -3.37 13.63 -9.79
C ARG A 22 -3.58 12.73 -8.58
N THR A 23 -4.80 12.29 -8.35
CA THR A 23 -5.13 11.36 -7.27
C THR A 23 -4.39 10.05 -7.43
N VAL A 24 -4.38 9.45 -8.63
CA VAL A 24 -3.62 8.22 -8.93
C VAL A 24 -2.14 8.40 -8.61
N LYS A 25 -1.52 9.49 -9.06
CA LYS A 25 -0.10 9.75 -8.78
C LYS A 25 0.20 9.85 -7.27
N VAL A 26 -0.70 10.47 -6.51
CA VAL A 26 -0.58 10.54 -5.03
C VAL A 26 -0.73 9.16 -4.41
N LEU A 27 -1.72 8.38 -4.85
CA LEU A 27 -1.95 7.02 -4.37
C LEU A 27 -0.75 6.11 -4.67
N GLU A 28 -0.18 6.18 -5.87
CA GLU A 28 1.03 5.43 -6.24
C GLU A 28 2.22 5.80 -5.35
N THR A 29 2.43 7.10 -5.11
CA THR A 29 3.50 7.60 -4.23
C THR A 29 3.32 7.09 -2.80
N LYS A 30 2.09 7.14 -2.28
CA LYS A 30 1.76 6.66 -0.94
C LYS A 30 1.90 5.15 -0.84
N ARG A 31 1.40 4.39 -1.82
CA ARG A 31 1.56 2.94 -1.91
C ARG A 31 3.03 2.54 -1.89
N LYS A 32 3.88 3.23 -2.67
CA LYS A 32 5.32 2.98 -2.70
C LYS A 32 5.95 3.17 -1.31
N ARG A 33 5.66 4.30 -0.66
CA ARG A 33 6.20 4.59 0.67
C ARG A 33 5.74 3.58 1.73
N ILE A 34 4.45 3.22 1.74
CA ILE A 34 3.92 2.19 2.65
C ILE A 34 4.67 0.87 2.43
N ARG A 35 4.90 0.50 1.17
CA ARG A 35 5.66 -0.71 0.86
C ARG A 35 7.09 -0.67 1.39
N GLU A 36 7.81 0.44 1.18
CA GLU A 36 9.16 0.64 1.74
C GLU A 36 9.18 0.53 3.26
N GLU A 37 8.19 1.11 3.96
CA GLU A 37 8.05 1.03 5.42
C GLU A 37 7.76 -0.42 5.88
N LEU A 38 6.96 -1.18 5.13
CA LEU A 38 6.69 -2.59 5.43
C LEU A 38 7.88 -3.51 5.16
N GLU A 39 8.66 -3.25 4.11
CA GLU A 39 9.91 -3.97 3.84
C GLU A 39 10.92 -3.75 4.98
N GLN A 40 11.04 -2.52 5.49
CA GLN A 40 11.84 -2.22 6.67
C GLN A 40 11.33 -2.92 7.94
N LEU A 41 10.01 -2.97 8.12
CA LEU A 41 9.40 -3.71 9.23
C LEU A 41 9.80 -5.18 9.18
N ILE A 42 9.70 -5.85 8.03
CA ILE A 42 10.08 -7.26 7.88
C ILE A 42 11.56 -7.46 8.21
N GLN A 43 12.44 -6.59 7.73
CA GLN A 43 13.87 -6.66 8.07
C GLN A 43 14.12 -6.54 9.58
N HIS A 44 13.40 -5.65 10.28
CA HIS A 44 13.51 -5.54 11.73
C HIS A 44 12.95 -6.76 12.45
N LEU A 45 11.86 -7.33 11.93
CA LEU A 45 11.27 -8.54 12.46
C LEU A 45 12.23 -9.74 12.34
N ASP A 46 12.95 -9.86 11.23
CA ASP A 46 13.99 -10.90 11.06
C ASP A 46 15.11 -10.80 12.11
N LEU A 47 15.42 -9.59 12.60
CA LEU A 47 16.40 -9.40 13.68
C LEU A 47 15.87 -9.86 15.05
N LEU A 48 14.56 -9.91 15.24
CA LEU A 48 13.93 -10.34 16.49
C LEU A 48 13.81 -11.86 16.58
N VAL A 49 13.87 -12.56 15.45
CA VAL A 49 13.71 -14.00 15.41
C VAL A 49 15.09 -14.69 15.37
N PRO A 50 15.33 -15.75 16.18
CA PRO A 50 16.61 -16.45 16.14
C PRO A 50 16.91 -17.00 14.74
N SER A 51 18.15 -16.87 14.26
CA SER A 51 18.62 -17.22 12.90
C SER A 51 18.58 -18.73 12.54
N SER A 52 17.74 -19.54 13.20
CA SER A 52 17.56 -20.95 12.86
C SER A 52 16.52 -21.12 11.74
N ALA A 53 16.47 -22.29 11.12
CA ALA A 53 15.46 -22.61 10.10
C ALA A 53 14.00 -22.45 10.59
N ALA A 54 13.78 -22.40 11.90
CA ALA A 54 12.48 -22.14 12.51
C ALA A 54 12.08 -20.65 12.50
N SER A 55 12.93 -19.75 12.00
CA SER A 55 12.68 -18.31 12.05
C SER A 55 11.47 -17.87 11.23
N SER A 56 11.34 -18.42 10.02
CA SER A 56 10.22 -18.15 9.12
C SER A 56 8.90 -18.61 9.73
N ASP A 57 8.89 -19.76 10.40
CA ASP A 57 7.68 -20.35 10.98
C ASP A 57 7.20 -19.53 12.19
N LEU A 58 8.13 -19.10 13.05
CA LEU A 58 7.83 -18.25 14.19
C LEU A 58 7.26 -16.89 13.78
N LEU A 59 7.80 -16.29 12.72
CA LEU A 59 7.29 -15.01 12.23
C LEU A 59 5.89 -15.14 11.62
N GLN A 60 5.64 -16.19 10.84
CA GLN A 60 4.32 -16.47 10.28
C GLN A 60 3.28 -16.70 11.39
N GLU A 61 3.65 -17.44 12.43
CA GLU A 61 2.78 -17.69 13.58
C GLU A 61 2.48 -16.41 14.36
N ALA A 62 3.46 -15.51 14.51
CA ALA A 62 3.26 -14.20 15.14
C ALA A 62 2.33 -13.31 14.30
N ILE A 63 2.51 -13.28 12.98
CA ILE A 63 1.64 -12.53 12.05
C ILE A 63 0.19 -13.03 12.15
N GLY A 64 -0.01 -14.36 12.20
CA GLY A 64 -1.34 -14.96 12.35
C GLY A 64 -2.06 -14.61 13.67
N ARG A 65 -1.35 -14.09 14.68
CA ARG A 65 -1.91 -13.71 15.98
C ARG A 65 -2.23 -12.22 16.11
N ILE A 66 -1.87 -11.39 15.14
CA ILE A 66 -2.01 -9.93 15.24
C ILE A 66 -3.47 -9.45 15.17
N GLY A 67 -4.40 -10.34 14.80
CA GLY A 67 -5.85 -10.08 14.79
C GLY A 67 -6.35 -9.24 13.61
N ASP A 68 -5.46 -8.85 12.70
CA ASP A 68 -5.78 -8.16 11.45
C ASP A 68 -5.39 -9.06 10.27
N ASP A 69 -6.37 -9.77 9.73
CA ASP A 69 -6.16 -10.74 8.64
C ASP A 69 -5.66 -10.08 7.36
N ALA A 70 -6.13 -8.85 7.05
CA ALA A 70 -5.74 -8.15 5.84
C ALA A 70 -4.29 -7.68 5.92
N PHE A 71 -3.90 -7.12 7.06
CA PHE A 71 -2.53 -6.74 7.34
C PHE A 71 -1.60 -7.96 7.38
N GLY A 72 -2.04 -9.06 8.01
CA GLY A 72 -1.27 -10.29 8.08
C GLY A 72 -1.00 -10.90 6.70
N GLN A 73 -2.01 -10.95 5.83
CA GLN A 73 -1.82 -11.40 4.44
C GLN A 73 -0.85 -10.50 3.67
N LEU A 74 -0.90 -9.19 3.87
CA LEU A 74 0.02 -8.25 3.22
C LEU A 74 1.47 -8.51 3.63
N LEU A 75 1.73 -8.74 4.91
CA LEU A 75 3.07 -9.08 5.41
C LEU A 75 3.56 -10.42 4.84
N LEU A 76 2.70 -11.45 4.83
CA LEU A 76 3.04 -12.76 4.26
C LEU A 76 3.38 -12.68 2.77
N GLN A 77 2.64 -11.88 1.99
CA GLN A 77 2.93 -11.64 0.58
C GLN A 77 4.29 -10.95 0.41
N LEU A 78 4.56 -9.89 1.18
CA LEU A 78 5.84 -9.17 1.11
C LEU A 78 7.04 -10.07 1.47
N MET A 79 6.90 -10.94 2.48
CA MET A 79 7.95 -11.90 2.82
C MET A 79 8.26 -12.91 1.70
N GLN A 80 7.25 -13.27 0.89
CA GLN A 80 7.44 -14.14 -0.28
C GLN A 80 8.10 -13.40 -1.45
N GLU A 81 7.85 -12.10 -1.60
CA GLU A 81 8.44 -11.27 -2.66
C GLU A 81 9.89 -10.85 -2.38
N VAL A 82 10.31 -10.85 -1.11
CA VAL A 82 11.67 -10.47 -0.67
C VAL A 82 12.65 -11.66 -0.68
N LYS A 83 12.16 -12.90 -0.71
CA LYS A 83 12.97 -14.13 -0.87
C LYS A 83 13.45 -14.32 -2.31
#